data_AF-X7F8U2-F1
#
_entry.id   AF-X7F8U2-F1
#
_cell.length_a   1.000
_cell.length_b   1.000
_cell.length_c   1.000
_cell.angle_alpha   90.00
_cell.angle_beta   90.00
_cell.angle_gamma   90.00
#
_symmetry.space_group_name_H-M   'P 1'
#
loop_
_entity.id
_entity.type
_entity.pdbx_description
1 polymer ?
#
loop_
_entity_poly.entity_id
_entity_poly.type
_entity_poly.pdbx_seq_one_letter_code
_entity_poly.pdbx_strand_id
1 'polypeptide(L)'
;MTFSEAVAELPDIVRIWVLWLTVVMFVVPLVLALFRETRMAGYVALAASFVLAVAMNLFYAQVGMVRLLGLPHILVWTPLLIWLAPKLRAPGVRRLPRALLALFCLTILVSLVFDYVDVIRWIAGDRASLIGA
;
A
#
# COMPACT_ATOMS: atom_id res chain seq x y z
N MET A 1 5.23 -22.15 2.49
CA MET A 1 4.69 -21.24 1.47
C MET A 1 5.18 -19.84 1.74
N THR A 2 5.82 -19.20 0.77
CA THR A 2 6.24 -17.79 0.83
C THR A 2 5.03 -16.84 0.73
N PHE A 3 5.20 -15.56 1.06
CA PHE A 3 4.13 -14.57 0.91
C PHE A 3 3.66 -14.46 -0.56
N SER A 4 4.60 -14.49 -1.51
CA SER A 4 4.29 -14.44 -2.95
C SER A 4 3.49 -15.67 -3.41
N GLU A 5 3.83 -16.86 -2.91
CA GLU A 5 3.08 -18.08 -3.20
C GLU A 5 1.67 -18.02 -2.61
N ALA A 6 1.51 -17.51 -1.38
CA ALA A 6 0.19 -17.35 -0.74
C ALA A 6 -0.71 -16.36 -1.50
N VAL A 7 -0.13 -15.25 -1.99
CA VAL A 7 -0.86 -14.29 -2.84
C VAL A 7 -1.33 -14.96 -4.14
N ALA A 8 -0.60 -15.94 -4.66
CA ALA A 8 -0.99 -16.64 -5.88
C ALA A 8 -2.23 -17.54 -5.71
N GLU A 9 -2.58 -17.92 -4.48
CA GLU A 9 -3.79 -18.69 -4.16
C GLU A 9 -5.05 -17.81 -4.00
N LEU A 10 -4.90 -16.49 -3.99
CA LEU A 10 -6.02 -15.56 -3.86
C LEU A 10 -6.86 -15.50 -5.17
N PRO A 11 -8.13 -15.09 -5.10
CA PRO A 11 -8.96 -14.88 -6.28
C PRO A 11 -8.30 -13.93 -7.29
N ASP A 12 -8.51 -14.17 -8.59
CA ASP A 12 -7.82 -13.44 -9.67
C ASP A 12 -7.99 -11.91 -9.58
N ILE A 13 -9.18 -11.44 -9.19
CA ILE A 13 -9.43 -10.00 -9.02
C ILE A 13 -8.52 -9.38 -7.95
N VAL A 14 -8.25 -10.12 -6.86
CA VAL A 14 -7.36 -9.68 -5.78
C VAL A 14 -5.92 -9.72 -6.24
N ARG A 15 -5.51 -10.76 -6.97
CA ARG A 15 -4.17 -10.86 -7.55
C ARG A 15 -3.85 -9.71 -8.51
N ILE A 16 -4.81 -9.35 -9.37
CA ILE A 16 -4.69 -8.20 -10.28
C ILE A 16 -4.56 -6.90 -9.47
N TRP A 17 -5.33 -6.74 -8.39
CA TRP A 17 -5.22 -5.58 -7.51
C TRP A 17 -3.87 -5.50 -6.80
N VAL A 18 -3.33 -6.63 -6.32
CA VAL A 18 -1.98 -6.68 -5.70
C VAL A 18 -0.89 -6.37 -6.72
N LEU A 19 -1.02 -6.82 -7.97
CA LEU A 19 -0.12 -6.46 -9.05
C LEU A 19 -0.16 -4.94 -9.32
N TRP A 20 -1.36 -4.37 -9.44
CA TRP A 20 -1.56 -2.93 -9.59
C TRP A 20 -0.90 -2.15 -8.44
N LEU A 21 -1.16 -2.57 -7.19
CA LEU A 21 -0.55 -1.97 -6.01
C LEU A 21 0.97 -2.01 -6.09
N THR A 22 1.55 -3.17 -6.38
CA THR A 22 3.00 -3.34 -6.49
C THR A 22 3.59 -2.38 -7.52
N VAL A 23 2.99 -2.29 -8.71
CA VAL A 23 3.45 -1.38 -9.76
C VAL A 23 3.35 0.08 -9.30
N VAL A 24 2.20 0.50 -8.75
CA VAL A 24 2.00 1.89 -8.31
C VAL A 24 2.95 2.25 -7.16
N MET A 25 3.18 1.34 -6.20
CA MET A 25 4.02 1.58 -5.03
C MET A 25 5.48 1.84 -5.38
N PHE A 26 6.00 1.26 -6.47
CA PHE A 26 7.40 1.45 -6.86
C PHE A 26 7.57 2.43 -8.02
N VAL A 27 6.75 2.30 -9.07
CA VAL A 27 6.91 3.09 -10.30
C VAL A 27 6.54 4.55 -10.06
N VAL A 28 5.42 4.82 -9.39
CA VAL A 28 4.96 6.21 -9.19
C VAL A 28 5.94 7.00 -8.31
N PRO A 29 6.39 6.51 -7.14
CA PRO A 29 7.40 7.22 -6.35
C PRO A 29 8.72 7.44 -7.08
N LEU A 30 9.17 6.46 -7.88
CA LEU A 30 10.37 6.59 -8.69
C LEU A 30 10.23 7.72 -9.70
N VAL A 31 9.10 7.79 -10.41
CA VAL A 31 8.83 8.88 -11.36
C VAL A 31 8.70 10.23 -10.64
N LEU A 32 8.01 10.27 -9.49
CA LEU A 32 7.88 11.49 -8.68
C LEU A 32 9.24 12.01 -8.18
N ALA A 33 10.21 11.13 -7.92
CA ALA A 33 11.56 11.49 -7.49
C ALA A 33 12.35 12.26 -8.58
N LEU A 34 11.99 12.09 -9.86
CA LEU A 34 12.65 12.77 -10.98
C LEU A 34 12.27 14.26 -11.06
N PHE A 35 11.07 14.63 -10.61
CA PHE A 35 10.58 16.02 -10.64
C PHE A 35 11.03 16.78 -9.39
N ARG A 36 11.60 17.98 -9.57
CA ARG A 36 12.14 18.79 -8.45
C ARG A 36 11.07 19.13 -7.41
N GLU A 37 9.86 19.43 -7.87
CA GLU A 37 8.71 19.82 -7.05
C GLU A 37 8.13 18.69 -6.19
N THR A 38 8.32 17.41 -6.58
CA THR A 38 7.80 16.24 -5.87
C THR A 38 8.90 15.31 -5.38
N ARG A 39 10.17 15.68 -5.54
CA ARG A 39 11.32 14.81 -5.30
C ARG A 39 11.31 14.17 -3.91
N MET A 40 11.11 14.99 -2.88
CA MET A 40 11.05 14.50 -1.50
C MET A 40 9.83 13.61 -1.26
N ALA A 41 8.70 13.90 -1.89
CA ALA A 41 7.53 13.02 -1.81
C ALA A 41 7.81 11.65 -2.47
N GLY A 42 8.49 11.64 -3.61
CA GLY A 42 8.95 10.43 -4.28
C GLY A 42 9.89 9.59 -3.40
N TYR A 43 10.93 10.19 -2.82
CA TYR A 43 11.85 9.45 -1.94
C TYR A 43 11.19 8.91 -0.68
N VAL A 44 10.35 9.71 -0.01
CA VAL A 44 9.64 9.26 1.19
C VAL A 44 8.65 8.14 0.86
N ALA A 45 7.90 8.26 -0.23
CA ALA A 45 6.97 7.22 -0.66
C ALA A 45 7.70 5.92 -1.08
N LEU A 46 8.85 6.04 -1.72
CA LEU A 46 9.67 4.88 -2.09
C LEU A 46 10.24 4.19 -0.84
N ALA A 47 10.77 4.95 0.11
CA ALA A 47 11.26 4.41 1.38
C ALA A 47 10.13 3.71 2.17
N ALA A 48 8.95 4.33 2.26
CA ALA A 48 7.79 3.72 2.89
C ALA A 48 7.34 2.43 2.17
N SER A 49 7.43 2.37 0.84
CA SER A 49 7.11 1.18 0.07
C SER A 49 8.07 0.02 0.35
N PHE A 50 9.37 0.30 0.50
CA PHE A 50 10.35 -0.70 0.94
C PHE A 50 10.11 -1.18 2.37
N VAL A 51 9.89 -0.25 3.31
CA VAL A 51 9.57 -0.59 4.71
C VAL A 51 8.34 -1.49 4.78
N LEU A 52 7.29 -1.14 4.05
CA LEU A 52 6.06 -1.93 4.01
C LEU A 52 6.29 -3.31 3.39
N ALA A 53 7.02 -3.41 2.27
CA ALA A 53 7.30 -4.69 1.64
C ALA A 53 8.03 -5.66 2.59
N VAL A 54 9.01 -5.16 3.36
CA VAL A 54 9.70 -5.93 4.39
C VAL A 54 8.76 -6.28 5.53
N ALA A 55 8.01 -5.31 6.04
CA ALA A 55 7.05 -5.53 7.14
C ALA A 55 6.00 -6.59 6.80
N MET A 56 5.47 -6.56 5.57
CA MET A 56 4.49 -7.56 5.08
C MET A 56 5.06 -8.97 5.11
N ASN A 57 6.29 -9.17 4.60
CA ASN A 57 6.92 -10.49 4.60
C ASN A 57 7.20 -11.01 6.03
N LEU A 58 7.76 -10.15 6.90
CA LEU A 58 8.07 -10.52 8.28
C LEU A 58 6.81 -10.78 9.10
N PHE A 59 5.75 -10.02 8.88
CA PHE A 59 4.50 -10.18 9.61
C PHE A 59 3.72 -11.40 9.11
N TYR A 60 3.70 -11.64 7.79
CA TYR A 60 3.14 -12.85 7.20
C TYR A 60 3.79 -14.12 7.77
N ALA A 61 5.11 -14.12 7.96
CA ALA A 61 5.81 -15.25 8.57
C ALA A 61 5.35 -15.57 10.01
N GLN A 62 4.72 -14.62 10.70
CA GLN A 62 4.24 -14.78 12.07
C GLN A 62 2.75 -15.14 12.14
N VAL A 63 1.91 -14.56 11.27
CA VAL A 63 0.44 -14.69 11.38
C VAL A 63 -0.22 -15.44 10.22
N GLY A 64 0.52 -15.72 9.15
CA GLY A 64 -0.01 -16.32 7.93
C GLY A 64 -0.94 -15.41 7.14
N MET A 65 -1.71 -15.99 6.22
CA MET A 65 -2.61 -15.26 5.32
C MET A 65 -3.97 -14.99 5.97
N VAL A 66 -3.98 -14.22 7.05
CA VAL A 66 -5.20 -13.84 7.79
C VAL A 66 -5.51 -12.35 7.61
N ARG A 67 -6.73 -11.94 7.94
CA ARG A 67 -7.17 -10.52 7.87
C ARG A 67 -6.28 -9.54 8.64
N LEU A 68 -5.59 -9.99 9.69
CA LEU A 68 -4.65 -9.14 10.43
C LEU A 68 -3.50 -8.63 9.56
N LEU A 69 -3.20 -9.28 8.43
CA LEU A 69 -2.13 -8.87 7.52
C LEU A 69 -2.34 -7.48 6.90
N GLY A 70 -3.52 -6.87 7.04
CA GLY A 70 -3.74 -5.45 6.71
C GLY A 70 -3.08 -4.47 7.69
N LEU A 71 -2.64 -4.92 8.88
CA LEU A 71 -2.11 -4.04 9.93
C LEU A 71 -0.82 -3.29 9.51
N PRO A 72 0.20 -3.91 8.88
CA PRO A 72 1.35 -3.19 8.37
C PRO A 72 0.98 -2.05 7.40
N HIS A 73 -0.02 -2.26 6.55
CA HIS A 73 -0.53 -1.20 5.66
C HIS A 73 -1.06 -0.02 6.45
N ILE A 74 -1.92 -0.26 7.45
CA ILE A 74 -2.47 0.81 8.29
C ILE A 74 -1.35 1.61 8.98
N LEU A 75 -0.37 0.92 9.56
CA LEU A 75 0.71 1.56 10.31
C LEU A 75 1.64 2.40 9.43
N VAL A 76 1.86 2.01 8.17
CA VAL A 76 2.78 2.71 7.26
C VAL A 76 2.05 3.70 6.36
N TRP A 77 0.96 3.30 5.73
CA TRP A 77 0.25 4.13 4.75
C TRP A 77 -0.62 5.22 5.36
N THR A 78 -1.23 5.03 6.53
CA THR A 78 -2.03 6.09 7.16
C THR A 78 -1.20 7.36 7.44
N PRO A 79 -0.06 7.29 8.15
CA PRO A 79 0.77 8.49 8.35
C PRO A 79 1.36 9.03 7.03
N LEU A 80 1.73 8.16 6.09
CA LEU A 80 2.21 8.56 4.77
C LEU A 80 1.15 9.36 4.00
N LEU A 81 -0.09 8.87 3.96
CA LEU A 81 -1.21 9.51 3.28
C LEU A 81 -1.53 10.87 3.91
N ILE A 82 -1.56 10.95 5.25
CA ILE A 82 -1.73 12.22 5.97
C ILE A 82 -0.64 13.23 5.58
N TRP A 83 0.61 12.78 5.46
CA TRP A 83 1.72 13.65 5.06
C TRP A 83 1.71 14.02 3.57
N LEU A 84 1.25 13.14 2.68
CA LEU A 84 1.19 13.38 1.24
C LEU A 84 -0.02 14.22 0.81
N ALA A 85 -1.17 14.07 1.47
CA ALA A 85 -2.42 14.71 1.07
C ALA A 85 -2.34 16.25 0.92
N PRO A 86 -1.67 17.01 1.80
CA PRO A 86 -1.49 18.46 1.62
C PRO A 86 -0.71 18.82 0.36
N LYS A 87 0.21 17.96 -0.10
CA LYS A 87 1.07 18.22 -1.26
C LYS A 87 0.32 18.19 -2.58
N LEU A 88 -0.87 17.57 -2.63
CA LEU A 88 -1.77 17.64 -3.78
C LEU A 88 -2.20 19.07 -4.11
N ARG A 89 -2.26 19.93 -3.08
CA ARG A 89 -2.64 21.34 -3.19
C ARG A 89 -1.44 22.29 -3.24
N ALA A 90 -0.21 21.77 -3.28
CA ALA A 90 0.98 22.61 -3.30
C ALA A 90 1.05 23.46 -4.59
N PRO A 91 1.31 24.78 -4.46
CA PRO A 91 1.49 25.65 -5.61
C PRO A 91 2.77 25.26 -6.37
N GLY A 92 2.80 25.53 -7.69
CA GLY A 92 3.98 25.27 -8.52
C GLY A 92 4.19 23.81 -8.95
N VAL A 93 3.39 22.85 -8.48
CA VAL A 93 3.46 21.46 -8.93
C VAL A 93 2.84 21.33 -10.32
N ARG A 94 3.59 20.76 -11.28
CA ARG A 94 3.12 20.51 -12.65
C ARG A 94 1.96 19.51 -12.68
N ARG A 95 1.15 19.54 -13.74
CA ARG A 95 -0.05 18.69 -13.90
C ARG A 95 0.27 17.20 -13.79
N LEU A 96 1.32 16.72 -14.46
CA LEU A 96 1.68 15.29 -14.48
C LEU A 96 2.13 14.78 -13.09
N PRO A 97 3.12 15.37 -12.39
CA PRO A 97 3.47 14.97 -11.03
C PRO A 97 2.31 15.05 -10.04
N ARG A 98 1.43 16.05 -10.19
CA ARG A 98 0.22 16.15 -9.36
C ARG A 98 -0.75 14.99 -9.62
N ALA A 99 -0.97 14.62 -10.88
CA ALA A 99 -1.83 13.50 -11.24
C ALA A 99 -1.26 12.16 -10.75
N LEU A 100 0.05 11.96 -10.85
CA LEU A 100 0.74 10.79 -10.32
C LEU A 100 0.66 10.71 -8.79
N LEU A 101 0.88 11.84 -8.09
CA LEU A 101 0.70 11.90 -6.65
C LEU A 101 -0.75 11.60 -6.24
N ALA A 102 -1.73 12.10 -7.00
CA ALA A 102 -3.15 11.81 -6.77
C ALA A 102 -3.47 10.32 -6.97
N LEU A 103 -2.94 9.71 -8.04
CA LEU A 103 -3.07 8.28 -8.31
C LEU A 103 -2.50 7.43 -7.16
N PHE A 104 -1.31 7.80 -6.68
CA PHE A 104 -0.68 7.13 -5.54
C PHE A 104 -1.53 7.24 -4.28
N CYS A 105 -1.94 8.46 -3.91
CA CYS A 105 -2.78 8.72 -2.73
C CYS A 105 -4.15 8.01 -2.81
N LEU A 106 -4.77 7.98 -3.99
CA LEU A 106 -6.06 7.30 -4.19
C LEU A 106 -5.90 5.78 -4.07
N THR A 107 -4.84 5.23 -4.64
CA THR A 107 -4.56 3.79 -4.58
C THR A 107 -4.36 3.33 -3.13
N ILE A 108 -3.54 4.04 -2.35
CA ILE A 108 -3.34 3.70 -0.93
C ILE A 108 -4.60 3.93 -0.09
N LEU A 109 -5.40 4.96 -0.41
CA LEU A 109 -6.66 5.23 0.29
C LEU A 109 -7.66 4.08 0.10
N VAL A 110 -7.83 3.61 -1.13
CA VAL A 110 -8.72 2.47 -1.44
C VAL A 110 -8.26 1.22 -0.71
N SER A 111 -6.96 0.91 -0.74
CA SER A 111 -6.44 -0.25 0.00
C SER A 111 -6.61 -0.12 1.51
N LEU A 112 -6.33 1.07 2.08
CA LEU A 112 -6.52 1.31 3.51
C LEU A 112 -7.95 1.04 3.97
N VAL A 113 -8.97 1.38 3.16
CA VAL A 113 -10.36 1.05 3.51
C VAL A 113 -10.54 -0.45 3.71
N PHE A 114 -9.99 -1.28 2.80
CA PHE A 114 -10.02 -2.73 2.95
C PHE A 114 -9.22 -3.20 4.16
N ASP A 115 -8.01 -2.66 4.36
CA ASP A 115 -7.14 -3.02 5.49
C ASP A 115 -7.81 -2.73 6.84
N TYR A 116 -8.45 -1.57 6.99
CA TYR A 116 -9.20 -1.22 8.21
C TYR A 116 -10.36 -2.18 8.45
N VAL A 117 -11.16 -2.48 7.41
CA VAL A 117 -12.28 -3.44 7.52
C VAL A 117 -11.78 -4.82 7.94
N ASP A 118 -10.69 -5.29 7.34
CA ASP A 118 -10.11 -6.60 7.65
C ASP A 118 -9.55 -6.66 9.07
N VAL A 119 -8.78 -5.66 9.50
CA VAL A 119 -8.25 -5.62 10.87
C VAL A 119 -9.36 -5.52 11.91
N ILE A 120 -10.42 -4.73 11.66
CA ILE A 120 -11.58 -4.64 12.55
C ILE A 120 -12.29 -5.99 12.65
N ARG A 121 -12.55 -6.65 11.51
CA ARG A 121 -13.17 -7.99 11.49
C ARG A 121 -12.31 -9.03 12.19
N TRP A 122 -11.01 -8.96 11.99
CA TRP A 122 -10.06 -9.81 12.69
C TRP A 122 -10.24 -9.57 14.19
N ILE A 123 -10.06 -8.35 14.70
CA ILE A 123 -10.22 -8.03 16.12
C ILE A 123 -11.57 -8.54 16.67
N ALA A 124 -12.65 -8.39 15.91
CA ALA A 124 -14.00 -8.88 16.26
C ALA A 124 -14.16 -10.41 16.31
N GLY A 125 -13.15 -11.18 15.92
CA GLY A 125 -13.10 -12.64 16.09
C GLY A 125 -12.90 -13.43 14.80
N ASP A 126 -12.93 -12.80 13.62
CA ASP A 126 -12.73 -13.51 12.35
C ASP A 126 -11.24 -13.84 12.14
N ARG A 127 -10.84 -15.03 12.58
CA ARG A 127 -9.47 -15.56 12.44
C ARG A 127 -9.30 -16.46 11.22
N ALA A 128 -10.28 -16.49 10.30
CA ALA A 128 -10.23 -17.38 9.15
C ALA A 128 -9.01 -17.05 8.26
N SER A 129 -8.46 -18.11 7.67
CA SER A 129 -7.49 -17.98 6.59
C SER A 129 -8.16 -17.37 5.36
N LEU A 130 -7.46 -16.50 4.66
CA LEU A 130 -7.89 -15.89 3.40
C LEU A 130 -7.61 -16.77 2.18
N ILE A 131 -6.88 -17.86 2.39
CA ILE A 131 -6.54 -18.88 1.39
C ILE A 131 -7.10 -20.23 1.83
N GLY A 132 -7.51 -21.07 0.88
CA GLY A 132 -8.08 -22.39 1.14
C GLY A 132 -9.56 -22.40 1.55
N ALA A 133 -10.33 -21.39 1.13
CA ALA A 133 -11.80 -21.42 1.17
C ALA A 133 -12.38 -22.13 -0.06
#